data_AF-A0A956FTY4-F1
#
_entry.id   AF-A0A956FTY4-F1
#
_cell.length_a   1.000
_cell.length_b   1.000
_cell.length_c   1.000
_cell.angle_alpha   90.00
_cell.angle_beta   90.00
_cell.angle_gamma   90.00
#
_symmetry.space_group_name_H-M   'P 1'
#
loop_
_entity.id
_entity.type
_entity.pdbx_description
1 polymer ?
#
loop_
_entity_poly.entity_id
_entity_poly.type
_entity_poly.pdbx_seq_one_letter_code
_entity_poly.pdbx_strand_id
1 'polypeptide(L)'
;MTLNKHLSLTAALLVSAALPSPAAAAEASADASVELKADADSDDTPAIRRFRPERGMAELGVFGGAFVFSKTHDFYDPATAPQEPLRRVSPDLGVRAAYFPLSFLGVEAEFSAVPAKYEPGGNAFIYGARAHGVLQLPLYRVVPFFAGGYGLMGVSSDPSVAGDDVDPVGHYGVGVKYFINRHLALRFDARHLIAAQAAQQTDGTSHFQALLGLSVTLGRKKEVVERAAPRDTDGDGFLDSDDRCPDEPGIAPDGCPDRDSDGDSILDSVDQCPAVPGVAPTGCPPEDRDRDGILDPDDQCPDEPGVAPDGCPLRDSDDDGILDPDDKCPNEPENRNGFEDTDGCPDELPPEVKTYTGVIRGIFFEFNSDAIRKRSRPVLDSAVKVLGDYKEIRIEI
;
A
#
# COMPACT_ATOMS: atom_id res chain seq x y z
N MET A 1 -52.52 -1.25 -73.00
CA MET A 1 -53.20 -0.28 -72.12
C MET A 1 -52.13 0.31 -71.20
N THR A 2 -51.38 1.32 -71.69
CA THR A 2 -51.50 2.76 -71.29
C THR A 2 -51.15 2.96 -69.81
N LEU A 3 -49.89 3.24 -69.41
CA LEU A 3 -49.03 4.42 -69.63
C LEU A 3 -49.56 5.72 -69.01
N ASN A 4 -48.90 6.20 -67.93
CA ASN A 4 -48.50 7.60 -67.61
C ASN A 4 -48.59 7.92 -66.09
N LYS A 5 -47.78 8.80 -65.48
CA LYS A 5 -46.43 9.39 -65.68
C LYS A 5 -46.28 10.47 -64.59
N HIS A 6 -45.08 10.59 -64.01
CA HIS A 6 -44.49 11.79 -63.35
C HIS A 6 -45.11 12.25 -62.00
N LEU A 7 -44.42 12.89 -61.03
CA LEU A 7 -43.20 13.70 -61.01
C LEU A 7 -42.67 13.83 -59.55
N SER A 8 -41.37 14.15 -59.44
CA SER A 8 -40.52 14.42 -58.27
C SER A 8 -40.98 15.58 -57.35
N LEU A 9 -40.70 15.54 -56.03
CA LEU A 9 -39.95 16.59 -55.31
C LEU A 9 -39.60 16.26 -53.83
N THR A 10 -38.41 16.71 -53.47
CA THR A 10 -37.67 16.82 -52.20
C THR A 10 -38.41 17.19 -50.91
N ALA A 11 -37.93 16.68 -49.76
CA ALA A 11 -37.48 17.50 -48.61
C ALA A 11 -36.74 16.64 -47.57
N ALA A 12 -35.46 16.95 -47.37
CA ALA A 12 -34.65 16.49 -46.25
C ALA A 12 -34.93 17.36 -45.01
N LEU A 13 -35.00 16.75 -43.83
CA LEU A 13 -34.87 17.46 -42.56
C LEU A 13 -33.82 16.75 -41.70
N LEU A 14 -32.63 17.35 -41.65
CA LEU A 14 -31.56 17.10 -40.69
C LEU A 14 -31.92 17.86 -39.41
N VAL A 15 -32.03 17.16 -38.27
CA VAL A 15 -31.94 17.77 -36.95
C VAL A 15 -30.55 17.50 -36.42
N SER A 16 -29.73 18.55 -36.41
CA SER A 16 -28.44 18.62 -35.74
C SER A 16 -28.68 19.06 -34.30
N ALA A 17 -28.25 18.27 -33.33
CA ALA A 17 -28.16 18.68 -31.93
C ALA A 17 -26.76 18.34 -31.41
N ALA A 18 -26.04 19.41 -31.07
CA ALA A 18 -24.65 19.41 -30.64
C ALA A 18 -24.47 18.74 -29.27
N LEU A 19 -23.40 17.97 -29.13
CA LEU A 19 -22.89 17.46 -27.85
C LEU A 19 -21.94 18.50 -27.24
N PRO A 20 -22.06 18.82 -25.93
CA PRO A 20 -21.01 19.56 -25.24
C PRO A 20 -19.90 18.61 -24.79
N SER A 21 -18.66 19.06 -24.99
CA SER A 21 -17.42 18.46 -24.49
C SER A 21 -17.24 18.75 -22.99
N PRO A 22 -16.71 17.81 -22.18
CA PRO A 22 -16.16 18.14 -20.88
C PRO A 22 -14.64 18.06 -20.90
N ALA A 23 -13.99 19.19 -20.71
CA ALA A 23 -12.63 19.27 -20.20
C ALA A 23 -12.67 19.86 -18.79
N ALA A 24 -11.83 19.28 -17.92
CA ALA A 24 -11.43 19.74 -16.58
C ALA A 24 -12.43 19.55 -15.41
N ALA A 25 -12.24 18.43 -14.70
CA ALA A 25 -12.09 18.43 -13.25
C ALA A 25 -11.25 17.20 -12.87
N ALA A 26 -9.99 17.44 -12.51
CA ALA A 26 -9.11 16.47 -11.91
C ALA A 26 -9.31 16.57 -10.40
N GLU A 27 -9.81 15.51 -9.77
CA GLU A 27 -9.63 15.28 -8.34
C GLU A 27 -9.28 13.81 -8.13
N ALA A 28 -8.29 13.62 -7.28
CA ALA A 28 -7.60 12.38 -7.00
C ALA A 28 -8.58 11.29 -6.52
N SER A 29 -8.50 10.11 -7.11
CA SER A 29 -8.92 8.89 -6.42
C SER A 29 -7.70 7.99 -6.32
N ALA A 30 -7.27 7.80 -5.07
CA ALA A 30 -6.21 6.90 -4.70
C ALA A 30 -6.57 5.50 -5.22
N ASP A 31 -5.62 4.90 -5.93
CA ASP A 31 -5.69 3.57 -6.47
C ASP A 31 -5.64 2.57 -5.30
N ALA A 32 -6.80 2.36 -4.67
CA ALA A 32 -6.98 1.33 -3.66
C ALA A 32 -6.99 -0.01 -4.39
N SER A 33 -5.81 -0.64 -4.44
CA SER A 33 -5.65 -2.02 -4.89
C SER A 33 -6.50 -2.92 -4.01
N VAL A 34 -7.67 -3.29 -4.54
CA VAL A 34 -8.65 -4.16 -3.89
C VAL A 34 -8.07 -5.57 -3.76
N GLU A 35 -7.46 -5.86 -2.61
CA GLU A 35 -7.13 -7.23 -2.23
C GLU A 35 -8.37 -7.93 -1.65
N LEU A 36 -9.02 -8.69 -2.53
CA LEU A 36 -10.15 -9.59 -2.28
C LEU A 36 -9.92 -10.45 -1.02
N LYS A 37 -10.63 -10.19 0.09
CA LYS A 37 -10.73 -11.19 1.16
C LYS A 37 -11.70 -12.26 0.69
N ALA A 38 -11.13 -13.42 0.41
CA ALA A 38 -11.71 -14.73 0.66
C ALA A 38 -13.21 -14.87 0.37
N ASP A 39 -13.53 -15.28 -0.87
CA ASP A 39 -14.82 -15.90 -1.26
C ASP A 39 -15.35 -16.81 -0.12
N ALA A 40 -16.65 -17.12 -0.05
CA ALA A 40 -17.15 -18.30 0.70
C ALA A 40 -16.56 -19.66 0.20
N ASP A 41 -15.60 -19.56 -0.73
CA ASP A 41 -14.76 -20.57 -1.37
C ASP A 41 -13.26 -20.38 -1.02
N SER A 42 -12.96 -19.49 -0.08
CA SER A 42 -11.63 -19.23 0.45
C SER A 42 -11.05 -20.43 1.18
N ASP A 43 -9.72 -20.45 1.30
CA ASP A 43 -9.01 -21.60 1.84
C ASP A 43 -9.43 -21.95 3.28
N ASP A 44 -9.97 -20.97 4.01
CA ASP A 44 -10.43 -21.08 5.39
C ASP A 44 -11.83 -21.75 5.53
N THR A 45 -12.61 -21.83 4.44
CA THR A 45 -13.92 -22.49 4.47
C THR A 45 -13.74 -24.01 4.32
N PRO A 46 -14.30 -24.86 5.21
CA PRO A 46 -14.18 -26.31 5.08
C PRO A 46 -14.64 -26.79 3.69
N ALA A 47 -13.81 -27.57 3.00
CA ALA A 47 -14.03 -27.96 1.61
C ALA A 47 -15.41 -28.57 1.32
N ILE A 48 -16.04 -29.21 2.32
CA ILE A 48 -17.38 -29.80 2.22
C ILE A 48 -18.53 -28.76 2.17
N ARG A 49 -18.29 -27.54 2.65
CA ARG A 49 -19.27 -26.43 2.69
C ARG A 49 -19.15 -25.46 1.50
N ARG A 50 -18.12 -25.62 0.66
CA ARG A 50 -17.93 -24.83 -0.56
C ARG A 50 -18.99 -25.21 -1.61
N PHE A 51 -19.32 -24.30 -2.53
CA PHE A 51 -20.23 -24.51 -3.68
C PHE A 51 -21.65 -25.01 -3.38
N ARG A 52 -22.16 -24.78 -2.17
CA ARG A 52 -23.55 -25.12 -1.80
C ARG A 52 -24.57 -24.48 -2.76
N PRO A 53 -25.76 -25.07 -2.93
CA PRO A 53 -26.80 -24.46 -3.74
C PRO A 53 -27.26 -23.12 -3.17
N GLU A 54 -27.44 -22.15 -4.05
CA GLU A 54 -27.84 -20.79 -3.72
C GLU A 54 -29.21 -20.47 -4.30
N ARG A 55 -29.83 -19.41 -3.80
CA ARG A 55 -31.09 -18.91 -4.33
C ARG A 55 -30.88 -18.29 -5.72
N GLY A 56 -31.74 -18.64 -6.68
CA GLY A 56 -31.76 -18.04 -8.01
C GLY A 56 -30.79 -18.67 -9.01
N MET A 57 -30.20 -19.83 -8.67
CA MET A 57 -29.33 -20.56 -9.60
C MET A 57 -30.13 -21.28 -10.69
N ALA A 58 -29.54 -21.41 -11.86
CA ALA A 58 -30.02 -22.27 -12.94
C ALA A 58 -29.00 -23.36 -13.24
N GLU A 59 -29.46 -24.53 -13.70
CA GLU A 59 -28.62 -25.64 -14.13
C GLU A 59 -28.98 -26.03 -15.56
N LEU A 60 -27.98 -26.20 -16.42
CA LEU A 60 -28.13 -26.80 -17.74
C LEU A 60 -27.23 -28.02 -17.81
N GLY A 61 -27.77 -29.18 -18.17
CA GLY A 61 -26.99 -30.42 -18.12
C GLY A 61 -27.36 -31.42 -19.18
N VAL A 62 -26.46 -32.39 -19.33
CA VAL A 62 -26.65 -33.60 -20.13
C VAL A 62 -26.59 -34.80 -19.19
N PHE A 63 -27.28 -35.88 -19.55
CA PHE A 63 -27.24 -37.11 -18.79
C PHE A 63 -27.19 -38.34 -19.71
N GLY A 64 -26.66 -39.43 -19.15
CA GLY A 64 -26.62 -40.74 -19.76
C GLY A 64 -26.83 -41.82 -18.71
N GLY A 65 -27.45 -42.94 -19.08
CA GLY A 65 -27.77 -43.99 -18.13
C GLY A 65 -28.41 -45.22 -18.73
N ALA A 66 -29.09 -45.97 -17.87
CA ALA A 66 -29.80 -47.18 -18.25
C ALA A 66 -31.31 -47.02 -17.97
N PHE A 67 -32.10 -47.30 -18.98
CA PHE A 67 -33.54 -47.47 -18.88
C PHE A 67 -33.84 -48.96 -18.78
N VAL A 68 -34.59 -49.36 -17.75
CA VAL A 68 -35.03 -50.72 -17.52
C VAL A 68 -36.53 -50.80 -17.77
N PHE A 69 -36.90 -51.46 -18.87
CA PHE A 69 -38.30 -51.64 -19.23
C PHE A 69 -38.99 -52.69 -18.36
N SER A 70 -40.26 -52.45 -18.04
CA SER A 70 -41.16 -53.48 -17.54
C SER A 70 -41.32 -54.59 -18.57
N LYS A 71 -41.65 -55.80 -18.11
CA LYS A 71 -42.09 -56.89 -18.99
C LYS A 71 -43.46 -56.62 -19.59
N THR A 72 -44.29 -55.85 -18.88
CA THR A 72 -45.58 -55.34 -19.33
C THR A 72 -45.38 -53.86 -19.65
N HIS A 73 -45.19 -53.54 -20.93
CA HIS A 73 -45.03 -52.17 -21.42
C HIS A 73 -46.09 -51.89 -22.48
N ASP A 74 -46.39 -50.61 -22.69
CA ASP A 74 -47.43 -50.19 -23.64
C ASP A 74 -46.91 -49.42 -24.85
N PHE A 75 -45.59 -49.45 -25.09
CA PHE A 75 -44.97 -48.80 -26.24
C PHE A 75 -45.31 -49.52 -27.55
N TYR A 76 -46.52 -49.40 -28.06
CA TYR A 76 -46.91 -49.84 -29.40
C TYR A 76 -48.23 -49.18 -29.81
N ASP A 77 -48.43 -48.99 -31.11
CA ASP A 77 -49.70 -48.55 -31.65
C ASP A 77 -50.72 -49.73 -31.60
N PRO A 78 -51.81 -49.59 -30.82
CA PRO A 78 -52.80 -50.65 -30.65
C PRO A 78 -53.56 -50.99 -31.94
N ALA A 79 -53.49 -50.15 -32.98
CA ALA A 79 -54.12 -50.38 -34.27
C ALA A 79 -53.24 -51.16 -35.26
N THR A 80 -51.91 -51.18 -35.08
CA THR A 80 -50.98 -51.62 -36.14
C THR A 80 -49.91 -52.63 -35.71
N ALA A 81 -49.57 -52.73 -34.41
CA ALA A 81 -48.39 -53.49 -33.98
C ALA A 81 -48.72 -54.67 -33.02
N PRO A 82 -48.04 -55.83 -33.17
CA PRO A 82 -48.09 -56.91 -32.19
C PRO A 82 -47.33 -56.55 -30.90
N GLN A 83 -47.75 -57.13 -29.77
CA GLN A 83 -47.13 -56.99 -28.45
C GLN A 83 -45.78 -57.72 -28.39
N GLU A 84 -44.77 -57.21 -29.09
CA GLU A 84 -43.43 -57.77 -29.04
C GLU A 84 -42.67 -57.26 -27.81
N PRO A 85 -41.90 -58.12 -27.12
CA PRO A 85 -41.13 -57.71 -25.97
C PRO A 85 -39.96 -56.80 -26.36
N LEU A 86 -39.85 -55.68 -25.65
CA LEU A 86 -38.66 -54.83 -25.68
C LEU A 86 -37.47 -55.49 -24.97
N ARG A 87 -36.27 -55.25 -25.50
CA ARG A 87 -35.03 -55.56 -24.78
C ARG A 87 -35.05 -54.84 -23.44
N ARG A 88 -34.92 -55.61 -22.35
CA ARG A 88 -35.15 -55.14 -20.98
C ARG A 88 -34.31 -53.92 -20.57
N VAL A 89 -33.13 -53.72 -21.15
CA VAL A 89 -32.24 -52.61 -20.81
C VAL A 89 -31.79 -51.87 -22.08
N SER A 90 -31.97 -50.56 -22.09
CA SER A 90 -31.51 -49.67 -23.17
C SER A 90 -30.77 -48.47 -22.60
N PRO A 91 -29.83 -47.88 -23.36
CA PRO A 91 -29.19 -46.65 -22.94
C PRO A 91 -30.21 -45.50 -22.96
N ASP A 92 -30.18 -44.65 -21.94
CA ASP A 92 -30.95 -43.42 -21.86
C ASP A 92 -29.99 -42.24 -21.98
N LEU A 93 -30.27 -41.31 -22.89
CA LEU A 93 -29.48 -40.11 -23.11
C LEU A 93 -30.40 -38.90 -23.12
N GLY A 94 -29.96 -37.79 -22.56
CA GLY A 94 -30.83 -36.62 -22.55
C GLY A 94 -30.20 -35.33 -22.09
N VAL A 95 -31.02 -34.29 -22.12
CA VAL A 95 -30.69 -32.94 -21.68
C VAL A 95 -31.67 -32.50 -20.61
N ARG A 96 -31.22 -31.64 -19.70
CA ARG A 96 -32.03 -31.09 -18.62
C ARG A 96 -31.75 -29.62 -18.41
N ALA A 97 -32.78 -28.88 -18.06
CA ALA A 97 -32.71 -27.48 -17.67
C ALA A 97 -33.49 -27.29 -16.38
N ALA A 98 -32.87 -26.72 -15.35
CA ALA A 98 -33.49 -26.50 -14.05
C ALA A 98 -33.30 -25.06 -13.58
N TYR A 99 -34.27 -24.57 -12.82
CA TYR A 99 -34.24 -23.28 -12.15
C TYR A 99 -34.61 -23.43 -10.68
N PHE A 100 -33.79 -22.87 -9.79
CA PHE A 100 -33.91 -22.96 -8.34
C PHE A 100 -34.22 -21.59 -7.75
N PRO A 101 -35.50 -21.16 -7.69
CA PRO A 101 -35.88 -19.88 -7.10
C PRO A 101 -35.60 -19.80 -5.59
N LEU A 102 -35.44 -20.96 -4.94
CA LEU A 102 -35.00 -21.15 -3.55
C LEU A 102 -33.83 -22.13 -3.52
N SER A 103 -32.97 -22.09 -2.51
CA SER A 103 -31.82 -23.00 -2.40
C SER A 103 -32.20 -24.48 -2.25
N PHE A 104 -33.42 -24.78 -1.77
CA PHE A 104 -33.91 -26.14 -1.52
C PHE A 104 -35.01 -26.61 -2.49
N LEU A 105 -35.57 -25.72 -3.32
CA LEU A 105 -36.70 -26.02 -4.21
C LEU A 105 -36.41 -25.50 -5.62
N GLY A 106 -36.54 -26.38 -6.60
CA GLY A 106 -36.41 -26.07 -8.02
C GLY A 106 -37.45 -26.73 -8.89
N VAL A 107 -37.53 -26.26 -10.12
CA VAL A 107 -38.29 -26.85 -11.22
C VAL A 107 -37.33 -27.26 -12.32
N GLU A 108 -37.61 -28.39 -12.96
CA GLU A 108 -36.74 -28.95 -13.98
C GLU A 108 -37.56 -29.48 -15.16
N ALA A 109 -37.09 -29.18 -16.36
CA ALA A 109 -37.54 -29.77 -17.61
C ALA A 109 -36.44 -30.66 -18.17
N GLU A 110 -36.82 -31.80 -18.73
CA GLU A 110 -35.89 -32.74 -19.35
C GLU A 110 -36.45 -33.35 -20.62
N PHE A 111 -35.52 -33.66 -21.53
CA PHE A 111 -35.78 -34.44 -22.73
C PHE A 111 -34.87 -35.65 -22.75
N SER A 112 -35.43 -36.83 -23.02
CA SER A 112 -34.74 -38.12 -23.04
C SER A 112 -34.93 -38.81 -24.38
N ALA A 113 -33.91 -39.57 -24.77
CA ALA A 113 -33.80 -40.31 -26.00
C ALA A 113 -33.24 -41.70 -25.69
N VAL A 114 -34.02 -42.72 -25.97
CA VAL A 114 -33.76 -44.11 -25.61
C VAL A 114 -33.85 -44.96 -26.88
N PRO A 115 -32.73 -45.23 -27.56
CA PRO A 115 -32.73 -46.18 -28.67
C PRO A 115 -33.01 -47.59 -28.12
N ALA A 116 -34.11 -48.17 -28.56
CA ALA A 116 -34.64 -49.43 -28.08
C ALA A 116 -34.69 -50.48 -29.21
N LYS A 117 -34.74 -51.75 -28.82
CA LYS A 117 -34.84 -52.88 -29.74
C LYS A 117 -35.93 -53.84 -29.28
N TYR A 118 -36.78 -54.27 -30.21
CA TYR A 118 -37.78 -55.32 -30.00
C TYR A 118 -37.19 -56.69 -30.36
N GLU A 119 -37.66 -57.75 -29.70
CA GLU A 119 -37.31 -59.15 -29.97
C GLU A 119 -38.53 -59.88 -30.58
N PRO A 120 -38.41 -60.54 -31.76
CA PRO A 120 -37.18 -61.09 -32.35
C PRO A 120 -36.37 -60.14 -33.25
N GLY A 121 -36.89 -58.96 -33.60
CA GLY A 121 -36.10 -57.95 -34.30
C GLY A 121 -36.89 -56.71 -34.72
N GLY A 122 -36.36 -55.53 -34.38
CA GLY A 122 -36.92 -54.24 -34.78
C GLY A 122 -36.24 -53.11 -34.00
N ASN A 123 -36.01 -51.96 -34.64
CA ASN A 123 -35.47 -50.79 -33.94
C ASN A 123 -36.63 -49.84 -33.62
N ALA A 124 -36.60 -49.27 -32.42
CA ALA A 124 -37.51 -48.22 -32.01
C ALA A 124 -36.75 -47.11 -31.32
N PHE A 125 -37.29 -45.91 -31.39
CA PHE A 125 -36.77 -44.75 -30.70
C PHE A 125 -37.80 -44.27 -29.70
N ILE A 126 -37.50 -44.46 -28.41
CA ILE A 126 -38.35 -43.99 -27.33
C ILE A 126 -37.85 -42.61 -26.92
N TYR A 127 -38.74 -41.63 -26.85
CA TYR A 127 -38.42 -40.28 -26.42
C TYR A 127 -39.33 -39.87 -25.27
N GLY A 128 -38.82 -39.00 -24.40
CA GLY A 128 -39.59 -38.52 -23.26
C GLY A 128 -39.37 -37.03 -23.03
N ALA A 129 -40.45 -36.29 -22.82
CA ALA A 129 -40.43 -34.87 -22.44
C ALA A 129 -41.12 -34.72 -21.09
N ARG A 130 -40.37 -34.34 -20.04
CA ARG A 130 -40.86 -34.37 -18.66
C ARG A 130 -40.57 -33.08 -17.92
N ALA A 131 -41.47 -32.71 -17.03
CA ALA A 131 -41.31 -31.59 -16.11
C ALA A 131 -41.51 -32.07 -14.66
N HIS A 132 -40.65 -31.64 -13.74
CA HIS A 132 -40.71 -32.08 -12.35
C HIS A 132 -40.22 -31.03 -11.36
N GLY A 133 -40.70 -31.15 -10.13
CA GLY A 133 -40.15 -30.43 -8.99
C GLY A 133 -38.94 -31.17 -8.42
N VAL A 134 -37.98 -30.42 -7.89
CA VAL A 134 -36.78 -30.94 -7.22
C VAL A 134 -36.72 -30.34 -5.81
N LEU A 135 -36.72 -31.21 -4.80
CA LEU A 135 -36.48 -30.85 -3.41
C LEU A 135 -35.07 -31.31 -3.04
N GLN A 136 -34.18 -30.37 -2.74
CA GLN A 136 -32.77 -30.67 -2.45
C GLN A 136 -32.36 -30.14 -1.08
N LEU A 137 -31.39 -30.80 -0.43
CA LEU A 137 -30.87 -30.38 0.87
C LEU A 137 -29.55 -29.58 0.71
N PRO A 138 -29.57 -28.23 0.77
CA PRO A 138 -28.42 -27.39 0.42
C PRO A 138 -27.43 -27.22 1.58
N LEU A 139 -27.15 -28.27 2.34
CA LEU A 139 -26.30 -28.20 3.53
C LEU A 139 -24.81 -28.24 3.21
N TYR A 140 -24.42 -28.92 2.12
CA TYR A 140 -23.04 -29.20 1.74
C TYR A 140 -22.89 -29.22 0.20
N ARG A 141 -21.65 -29.41 -0.29
CA ARG A 141 -21.37 -29.60 -1.73
C ARG A 141 -21.96 -30.90 -2.31
N VAL A 142 -22.20 -31.88 -1.43
CA VAL A 142 -22.93 -33.12 -1.71
C VAL A 142 -24.38 -32.87 -1.33
N VAL A 143 -25.26 -32.87 -2.32
CA VAL A 143 -26.65 -32.40 -2.18
C VAL A 143 -27.58 -33.55 -2.53
N PRO A 144 -28.10 -34.28 -1.53
CA PRO A 144 -29.17 -35.23 -1.78
C PRO A 144 -30.45 -34.50 -2.18
N PHE A 145 -31.23 -35.12 -3.07
CA PHE A 145 -32.50 -34.56 -3.53
C PHE A 145 -33.54 -35.63 -3.82
N PHE A 146 -34.79 -35.22 -3.79
CA PHE A 146 -35.95 -35.93 -4.30
C PHE A 146 -36.51 -35.18 -5.51
N ALA A 147 -36.94 -35.92 -6.52
CA ALA A 147 -37.55 -35.37 -7.72
C ALA A 147 -38.86 -36.07 -8.03
N GLY A 148 -39.88 -35.34 -8.47
CA GLY A 148 -41.17 -35.92 -8.83
C GLY A 148 -41.95 -35.02 -9.79
N GLY A 149 -42.60 -35.62 -10.77
CA GLY A 149 -43.34 -34.88 -11.78
C GLY A 149 -44.05 -35.76 -12.80
N TYR A 150 -44.32 -35.15 -13.94
CA TYR A 150 -45.13 -35.73 -14.99
C TYR A 150 -44.59 -35.32 -16.36
N GLY A 151 -44.98 -36.05 -17.39
CA GLY A 151 -44.62 -35.71 -18.76
C GLY A 151 -45.24 -36.67 -19.74
N LEU A 152 -44.63 -36.73 -20.91
CA LEU A 152 -45.01 -37.61 -21.99
C LEU A 152 -43.83 -38.52 -22.32
N MET A 153 -44.14 -39.74 -22.72
CA MET A 153 -43.19 -40.69 -23.28
C MET A 153 -43.81 -41.27 -24.53
N GLY A 154 -43.07 -41.23 -25.63
CA GLY A 154 -43.52 -41.79 -26.89
C GLY A 154 -42.54 -42.77 -27.47
N VAL A 155 -43.04 -43.63 -28.35
CA VAL A 155 -42.26 -44.51 -29.19
C VAL A 155 -42.43 -44.08 -30.63
N SER A 156 -41.34 -44.13 -31.39
CA SER A 156 -41.38 -44.00 -32.85
C SER A 156 -40.60 -45.14 -33.49
N SER A 157 -41.27 -45.85 -34.38
CA SER A 157 -40.73 -47.03 -35.05
C SER A 157 -41.47 -47.31 -36.35
N ASP A 158 -41.00 -48.29 -37.11
CA ASP A 158 -41.77 -48.77 -38.26
C ASP A 158 -43.14 -49.32 -37.79
N PRO A 159 -44.25 -49.05 -38.50
CA PRO A 159 -45.58 -49.56 -38.17
C PRO A 159 -45.66 -51.09 -38.02
N SER A 160 -44.73 -51.83 -38.65
CA SER A 160 -44.65 -53.29 -38.51
C SER A 160 -44.00 -53.77 -37.20
N VAL A 161 -43.39 -52.87 -36.42
CA VAL A 161 -42.70 -53.18 -35.15
C VAL A 161 -43.51 -52.68 -33.96
N ALA A 162 -43.63 -51.37 -33.80
CA ALA A 162 -44.39 -50.75 -32.72
C ALA A 162 -45.17 -49.50 -33.15
N GLY A 163 -45.01 -49.02 -34.38
CA GLY A 163 -45.64 -47.77 -34.82
C GLY A 163 -45.19 -46.54 -34.02
N ASP A 164 -46.04 -45.52 -34.02
CA ASP A 164 -45.87 -44.28 -33.28
C ASP A 164 -46.97 -44.18 -32.21
N ASP A 165 -46.58 -43.98 -30.95
CA ASP A 165 -47.51 -43.80 -29.84
C ASP A 165 -46.94 -42.83 -28.80
N VAL A 166 -47.82 -42.12 -28.07
CA VAL A 166 -47.44 -41.16 -27.03
C VAL A 166 -48.36 -41.27 -25.83
N ASP A 167 -47.78 -41.72 -24.72
CA ASP A 167 -48.46 -41.87 -23.45
C ASP A 167 -48.00 -40.84 -22.42
N PRO A 168 -48.90 -40.47 -21.49
CA PRO A 168 -48.49 -39.71 -20.34
C PRO A 168 -47.78 -40.60 -19.30
N VAL A 169 -46.78 -40.02 -18.64
CA VAL A 169 -45.93 -40.71 -17.66
C VAL A 169 -45.76 -39.88 -16.40
N GLY A 170 -45.98 -40.48 -15.24
CA GLY A 170 -45.59 -39.93 -13.94
C GLY A 170 -44.25 -40.51 -13.50
N HIS A 171 -43.44 -39.73 -12.79
CA HIS A 171 -42.19 -40.24 -12.24
C HIS A 171 -41.87 -39.66 -10.87
N TYR A 172 -41.12 -40.43 -10.09
CA TYR A 172 -40.48 -39.96 -8.87
C TYR A 172 -39.12 -40.65 -8.71
N GLY A 173 -38.22 -40.00 -7.98
CA GLY A 173 -36.87 -40.51 -7.81
C GLY A 173 -36.09 -39.79 -6.74
N VAL A 174 -34.94 -40.37 -6.44
CA VAL A 174 -33.97 -39.83 -5.49
C VAL A 174 -32.62 -39.73 -6.18
N GLY A 175 -31.83 -38.77 -5.75
CA GLY A 175 -30.50 -38.61 -6.30
C GLY A 175 -29.58 -37.80 -5.40
N VAL A 176 -28.35 -37.67 -5.87
CA VAL A 176 -27.31 -36.87 -5.25
C VAL A 176 -26.64 -36.02 -6.31
N LYS A 177 -26.43 -34.74 -6.00
CA LYS A 177 -25.56 -33.85 -6.76
C LYS A 177 -24.24 -33.65 -6.02
N TYR A 178 -23.16 -33.55 -6.77
CA TYR A 178 -21.85 -33.20 -6.27
C TYR A 178 -21.31 -32.00 -7.04
N PHE A 179 -21.25 -30.85 -6.38
CA PHE A 179 -20.69 -29.63 -6.97
C PHE A 179 -19.16 -29.70 -6.96
N ILE A 180 -18.56 -29.90 -8.13
CA ILE A 180 -17.10 -29.98 -8.32
C ILE A 180 -16.49 -28.59 -8.10
N ASN A 181 -17.10 -27.58 -8.71
CA ASN A 181 -16.73 -26.17 -8.59
C ASN A 181 -17.98 -25.29 -8.72
N ARG A 182 -17.79 -23.97 -8.74
CA ARG A 182 -18.88 -22.96 -8.88
C ARG A 182 -19.72 -23.11 -10.15
N HIS A 183 -19.19 -23.73 -11.20
CA HIS A 183 -19.88 -23.88 -12.48
C HIS A 183 -20.26 -25.32 -12.80
N LEU A 184 -19.68 -26.34 -12.18
CA LEU A 184 -19.81 -27.73 -12.62
C LEU A 184 -20.31 -28.63 -11.51
N ALA A 185 -21.34 -29.42 -11.82
CA ALA A 185 -21.93 -30.40 -10.92
C ALA A 185 -22.10 -31.75 -11.60
N LEU A 186 -21.76 -32.81 -10.86
CA LEU A 186 -22.16 -34.17 -11.20
C LEU A 186 -23.50 -34.48 -10.54
N ARG A 187 -24.33 -35.28 -11.21
CA ARG A 187 -25.62 -35.72 -10.69
C ARG A 187 -25.80 -37.20 -10.95
N PHE A 188 -26.15 -37.95 -9.92
CA PHE A 188 -26.60 -39.32 -10.04
C PHE A 188 -28.01 -39.42 -9.51
N ASP A 189 -28.91 -40.07 -10.24
CA ASP A 189 -30.28 -40.30 -9.77
C ASP A 189 -30.89 -41.61 -10.27
N ALA A 190 -31.77 -42.14 -9.43
CA ALA A 190 -32.55 -43.34 -9.68
C ALA A 190 -34.03 -42.99 -9.65
N ARG A 191 -34.78 -43.42 -10.67
CA ARG A 191 -36.19 -43.06 -10.85
C ARG A 191 -37.06 -44.25 -11.10
N HIS A 192 -38.28 -44.14 -10.62
CA HIS A 192 -39.39 -44.99 -10.96
C HIS A 192 -40.37 -44.20 -11.82
N LEU A 193 -40.80 -44.79 -12.92
CA LEU A 193 -41.69 -44.20 -13.91
C LEU A 193 -42.94 -45.06 -14.00
N ILE A 194 -44.09 -44.42 -14.02
CA ILE A 194 -45.40 -45.06 -14.11
C ILE A 194 -46.06 -44.48 -15.35
N ALA A 195 -46.12 -45.27 -16.42
CA ALA A 195 -46.82 -44.89 -17.65
C ALA A 195 -48.26 -45.40 -17.62
N ALA A 196 -49.16 -44.63 -18.24
CA ALA A 196 -50.53 -45.08 -18.48
C ALA A 196 -50.55 -46.30 -19.40
N GLN A 197 -51.64 -47.06 -19.37
CA GLN A 197 -51.84 -48.21 -20.24
C GLN A 197 -53.19 -48.03 -20.97
N ALA A 198 -53.21 -48.31 -22.27
CA ALA A 198 -54.33 -48.16 -23.17
C ALA A 198 -55.48 -49.12 -22.81
N ALA A 199 -56.63 -48.52 -22.55
CA ALA A 199 -58.03 -48.96 -22.66
C ALA A 199 -58.49 -50.34 -22.12
N GLN A 200 -57.64 -51.27 -21.67
CA GLN A 200 -58.10 -52.62 -21.31
C GLN A 200 -57.45 -53.25 -20.06
N GLN A 201 -56.64 -52.53 -19.29
CA GLN A 201 -56.12 -52.98 -17.99
C GLN A 201 -56.18 -51.87 -16.93
N THR A 202 -56.43 -52.23 -15.68
CA THR A 202 -56.61 -51.30 -14.54
C THR A 202 -55.30 -50.81 -13.92
N ASP A 203 -54.16 -51.34 -14.37
CA ASP A 203 -52.87 -51.21 -13.68
C ASP A 203 -51.88 -50.48 -14.60
N GLY A 204 -51.12 -49.53 -14.05
CA GLY A 204 -50.09 -48.79 -14.81
C GLY A 204 -48.80 -49.60 -14.99
N THR A 205 -47.98 -49.24 -15.99
CA THR A 205 -46.71 -49.93 -16.28
C THR A 205 -45.54 -49.25 -15.56
N SER A 206 -44.71 -50.06 -14.89
CA SER A 206 -43.62 -49.58 -14.02
C SER A 206 -42.24 -49.72 -14.65
N HIS A 207 -41.57 -48.62 -14.96
CA HIS A 207 -40.22 -48.60 -15.50
C HIS A 207 -39.21 -48.03 -14.50
N PHE A 208 -37.93 -48.38 -14.65
CA PHE A 208 -36.86 -47.88 -13.79
C PHE A 208 -35.76 -47.22 -14.62
N GLN A 209 -35.19 -46.14 -14.10
CA GLN A 209 -34.05 -45.45 -14.71
C GLN A 209 -32.94 -45.25 -13.68
N ALA A 210 -31.69 -45.40 -14.11
CA ALA A 210 -30.52 -44.95 -13.37
C ALA A 210 -29.68 -44.05 -14.28
N LEU A 211 -29.49 -42.79 -13.86
CA LEU A 211 -28.90 -41.73 -14.68
C LEU A 211 -27.67 -41.14 -14.00
N LEU A 212 -26.64 -40.86 -14.79
CA LEU A 212 -25.49 -40.05 -14.42
C LEU A 212 -25.41 -38.86 -15.38
N GLY A 213 -25.25 -37.66 -14.83
CA GLY A 213 -25.24 -36.44 -15.61
C GLY A 213 -24.22 -35.42 -15.14
N LEU A 214 -23.93 -34.50 -16.06
CA LEU A 214 -23.07 -33.35 -15.85
C LEU A 214 -23.90 -32.08 -16.09
N SER A 215 -23.88 -31.16 -15.14
CA SER A 215 -24.62 -29.91 -15.21
C SER A 215 -23.70 -28.72 -15.02
N VAL A 216 -23.91 -27.69 -15.84
CA VAL A 216 -23.34 -26.35 -15.66
C VAL A 216 -24.29 -25.50 -14.82
N THR A 217 -23.78 -24.87 -13.77
CA THR A 217 -24.51 -23.95 -12.90
C THR A 217 -24.32 -22.50 -13.36
N LEU A 218 -25.43 -21.77 -13.47
CA LEU A 218 -25.50 -20.37 -13.88
C LEU A 218 -26.16 -19.53 -12.77
N GLY A 219 -25.86 -18.24 -12.74
CA GLY A 219 -26.55 -17.28 -11.86
C GLY A 219 -26.14 -17.33 -10.38
N ARG A 220 -25.02 -17.96 -10.04
CA ARG A 220 -24.43 -17.83 -8.69
C ARG A 220 -23.99 -16.38 -8.46
N LYS A 221 -24.27 -15.85 -7.27
CA LYS A 221 -23.80 -14.51 -6.93
C LYS A 221 -22.32 -14.60 -6.58
N LYS A 222 -21.49 -13.79 -7.24
CA LYS A 222 -20.13 -13.58 -6.76
C LYS A 222 -20.24 -12.71 -5.50
N GLU A 223 -19.99 -13.30 -4.34
CA GLU A 223 -19.98 -12.57 -3.08
C GLU A 223 -18.75 -11.67 -3.09
N VAL A 224 -18.94 -10.40 -3.44
CA VAL A 224 -17.91 -9.38 -3.27
C VAL A 224 -17.96 -8.98 -1.80
N VAL A 225 -17.09 -9.59 -1.00
CA VAL A 225 -16.90 -9.20 0.39
C VAL A 225 -16.14 -7.87 0.37
N GLU A 226 -16.86 -6.79 0.66
CA GLU A 226 -16.26 -5.49 0.96
C GLU A 226 -15.46 -5.64 2.25
N ARG A 227 -14.13 -5.66 2.12
CA ARG A 227 -13.21 -5.79 3.24
C ARG A 227 -13.29 -4.49 4.03
N ALA A 228 -13.59 -4.56 5.32
CA ALA A 228 -13.50 -3.41 6.21
C ALA A 228 -12.10 -2.79 6.07
N ALA A 229 -12.05 -1.46 5.92
CA ALA A 229 -10.79 -0.72 5.84
C ALA A 229 -9.89 -1.11 7.03
N PRO A 230 -8.56 -1.14 6.84
CA PRO A 230 -7.64 -1.31 7.95
C PRO A 230 -7.93 -0.22 8.98
N ARG A 231 -7.84 -0.59 10.25
CA ARG A 231 -8.24 0.26 11.38
C ARG A 231 -7.12 1.25 11.67
N ASP A 232 -7.53 2.48 11.88
CA ASP A 232 -6.73 3.64 12.29
C ASP A 232 -7.58 4.29 13.40
N THR A 233 -7.19 4.05 14.65
CA THR A 233 -8.03 4.30 15.83
C THR A 233 -8.00 5.76 16.25
N ASP A 234 -6.89 6.46 16.05
CA ASP A 234 -6.71 7.87 16.41
C ASP A 234 -6.77 8.83 15.22
N GLY A 235 -6.72 8.31 13.98
CA GLY A 235 -6.95 9.04 12.75
C GLY A 235 -5.75 9.86 12.29
N ASP A 236 -4.53 9.50 12.70
CA ASP A 236 -3.31 10.23 12.35
C ASP A 236 -2.71 9.85 10.98
N GLY A 237 -3.27 8.80 10.35
CA GLY A 237 -2.84 8.29 9.05
C GLY A 237 -1.86 7.11 9.12
N PHE A 238 -1.47 6.67 10.32
CA PHE A 238 -0.79 5.42 10.58
C PHE A 238 -1.83 4.34 10.95
N LEU A 239 -1.72 3.15 10.36
CA LEU A 239 -2.65 2.06 10.69
C LEU A 239 -2.31 1.51 12.08
N ASP A 240 -3.30 1.02 12.84
CA ASP A 240 -3.11 0.41 14.17
C ASP A 240 -2.02 -0.70 14.19
N SER A 241 -1.72 -1.31 13.04
CA SER A 241 -0.67 -2.33 12.89
C SER A 241 0.75 -1.77 12.73
N ASP A 242 0.87 -0.55 12.23
CA ASP A 242 2.13 0.15 11.93
C ASP A 242 2.40 1.28 12.94
N ASP A 243 1.38 1.69 13.69
CA ASP A 243 1.44 2.70 14.74
C ASP A 243 1.86 2.11 16.09
N ARG A 244 2.87 2.71 16.72
CA ARG A 244 3.34 2.35 18.06
C ARG A 244 2.45 2.94 19.16
N CYS A 245 1.69 3.98 18.86
CA CYS A 245 0.78 4.68 19.76
C CYS A 245 -0.68 4.70 19.24
N PRO A 246 -1.36 3.55 18.99
CA PRO A 246 -2.66 3.49 18.28
C PRO A 246 -3.84 4.30 18.82
N ASP A 247 -3.71 4.85 20.04
CA ASP A 247 -4.77 5.61 20.71
C ASP A 247 -4.43 7.12 20.81
N GLU A 248 -3.27 7.57 20.33
CA GLU A 248 -2.75 8.93 20.47
C GLU A 248 -2.12 9.45 19.16
N PRO A 249 -2.74 10.46 18.50
CA PRO A 249 -2.28 10.89 17.19
C PRO A 249 -0.82 11.33 17.17
N GLY A 250 -0.04 10.79 16.24
CA GLY A 250 1.38 11.07 16.13
C GLY A 250 1.86 11.47 14.74
N ILE A 251 3.19 11.42 14.58
CA ILE A 251 3.88 11.75 13.34
C ILE A 251 4.87 10.65 12.97
N ALA A 252 5.45 10.76 11.76
CA ALA A 252 6.50 9.86 11.31
C ALA A 252 7.72 9.89 12.25
N PRO A 253 8.41 8.75 12.46
CA PRO A 253 8.28 7.50 11.71
C PRO A 253 7.36 6.44 12.33
N ASP A 254 6.92 6.60 13.58
CA ASP A 254 6.30 5.52 14.37
C ASP A 254 4.88 5.79 14.85
N GLY A 255 4.23 6.86 14.38
CA GLY A 255 2.83 7.18 14.72
C GLY A 255 2.66 7.70 16.16
N CYS A 256 3.76 8.08 16.82
CA CYS A 256 3.70 8.62 18.17
C CYS A 256 3.84 10.15 18.19
N PRO A 257 3.24 10.85 19.18
CA PRO A 257 3.40 12.28 19.35
C PRO A 257 4.83 12.64 19.73
N ASP A 258 5.35 13.69 19.09
CA ASP A 258 6.67 14.26 19.37
C ASP A 258 6.72 14.89 20.76
N ARG A 259 7.83 14.73 21.47
CA ARG A 259 8.00 15.17 22.87
C ARG A 259 9.09 16.22 22.96
N ASP A 260 9.06 16.96 24.05
CA ASP A 260 10.12 17.89 24.49
C ASP A 260 10.61 17.33 25.83
N SER A 261 11.68 16.53 25.77
CA SER A 261 12.15 15.71 26.88
C SER A 261 12.89 16.53 27.95
N ASP A 262 13.42 17.71 27.62
CA ASP A 262 14.16 18.57 28.55
C ASP A 262 13.47 19.90 28.89
N GLY A 263 12.41 20.25 28.16
CA GLY A 263 11.55 21.39 28.43
C GLY A 263 12.08 22.72 27.90
N ASP A 264 13.00 22.72 26.94
CA ASP A 264 13.58 23.94 26.36
C ASP A 264 12.73 24.60 25.25
N SER A 265 11.55 24.03 24.98
CA SER A 265 10.61 24.44 23.93
C SER A 265 11.05 24.10 22.50
N ILE A 266 12.02 23.20 22.34
CA ILE A 266 12.41 22.57 21.08
C ILE A 266 12.01 21.08 21.17
N LEU A 267 11.40 20.56 20.11
CA LEU A 267 10.94 19.16 20.11
C LEU A 267 12.11 18.21 19.86
N ASP A 268 12.09 17.04 20.48
CA ASP A 268 13.12 15.98 20.39
C ASP A 268 13.47 15.62 18.94
N SER A 269 12.52 15.74 18.00
CA SER A 269 12.76 15.45 16.56
C SER A 269 13.66 16.47 15.85
N VAL A 270 13.78 17.69 16.38
CA VAL A 270 14.59 18.78 15.82
C VAL A 270 15.69 19.25 16.78
N ASP A 271 15.71 18.72 17.99
CA ASP A 271 16.73 18.99 19.00
C ASP A 271 17.96 18.07 18.83
N GLN A 272 19.15 18.67 18.79
CA GLN A 272 20.41 17.92 18.75
C GLN A 272 20.81 17.38 20.13
N CYS A 273 20.27 17.95 21.21
CA CYS A 273 20.51 17.59 22.59
C CYS A 273 19.22 17.31 23.39
N PRO A 274 18.36 16.33 23.01
CA PRO A 274 17.00 16.13 23.59
C PRO A 274 16.89 15.88 25.11
N ALA A 275 18.02 15.79 25.83
CA ALA A 275 18.04 15.54 27.26
C ALA A 275 18.68 16.68 28.06
N VAL A 276 19.08 17.77 27.42
CA VAL A 276 19.85 18.86 28.02
C VAL A 276 19.33 20.19 27.51
N PRO A 277 18.65 20.99 28.36
CA PRO A 277 18.01 22.21 27.91
C PRO A 277 18.98 23.15 27.20
N GLY A 278 18.64 23.58 25.99
CA GLY A 278 19.46 24.46 25.18
C GLY A 278 18.72 25.67 24.64
N VAL A 279 19.28 26.22 23.57
CA VAL A 279 18.71 27.38 22.87
C VAL A 279 18.67 27.13 21.36
N ALA A 280 17.74 27.80 20.69
CA ALA A 280 17.63 27.73 19.23
C ALA A 280 18.92 28.25 18.55
N PRO A 281 19.34 27.66 17.42
CA PRO A 281 18.59 26.71 16.58
C PRO A 281 18.88 25.22 16.86
N THR A 282 19.86 24.90 17.70
CA THR A 282 20.33 23.51 17.87
C THR A 282 19.67 22.77 19.02
N GLY A 283 19.09 23.48 20.00
CA GLY A 283 18.57 22.87 21.24
C GLY A 283 19.67 22.39 22.18
N CYS A 284 20.92 22.79 21.91
CA CYS A 284 22.04 22.50 22.80
C CYS A 284 22.44 23.76 23.60
N PRO A 285 22.97 23.59 24.83
CA PRO A 285 23.57 24.69 25.55
C PRO A 285 24.80 25.24 24.79
N PRO A 286 25.08 26.55 24.89
CA PRO A 286 26.28 27.14 24.29
C PRO A 286 27.55 26.52 24.88
N GLU A 287 28.55 26.31 24.03
CA GLU A 287 29.85 25.76 24.42
C GLU A 287 30.77 26.85 24.99
N ASP A 288 31.72 26.41 25.82
CA ASP A 288 32.86 27.18 26.37
C ASP A 288 34.07 26.25 26.22
N ARG A 289 34.71 26.34 25.06
CA ARG A 289 35.67 25.34 24.59
C ARG A 289 37.02 25.42 25.28
N ASP A 290 37.46 26.62 25.62
CA ASP A 290 38.74 26.89 26.29
C ASP A 290 38.61 27.00 27.82
N ARG A 291 37.38 27.09 28.33
CA ARG A 291 37.00 27.07 29.74
C ARG A 291 37.49 28.29 30.51
N ASP A 292 37.49 29.44 29.86
CA ASP A 292 37.83 30.72 30.51
C ASP A 292 36.63 31.36 31.25
N GLY A 293 35.42 30.84 31.02
CA GLY A 293 34.18 31.29 31.63
C GLY A 293 33.36 32.27 30.77
N ILE A 294 33.80 32.55 29.55
CA ILE A 294 33.07 33.28 28.50
C ILE A 294 32.61 32.23 27.47
N LEU A 295 31.36 32.34 27.01
CA LEU A 295 30.81 31.36 26.07
C LEU A 295 31.33 31.64 24.66
N ASP A 296 31.56 30.61 23.84
CA ASP A 296 32.07 30.70 22.46
C ASP A 296 31.39 31.81 21.61
N PRO A 297 30.06 32.07 21.69
CA PRO A 297 29.42 33.15 20.93
C PRO A 297 29.79 34.58 21.38
N ASP A 298 30.23 34.73 22.62
CA ASP A 298 30.64 35.99 23.25
C ASP A 298 32.18 36.13 23.34
N ASP A 299 32.93 35.09 22.94
CA ASP A 299 34.38 35.01 22.97
C ASP A 299 35.00 35.29 21.58
N GLN A 300 35.95 36.23 21.50
CA GLN A 300 36.69 36.52 20.27
C GLN A 300 37.83 35.52 20.01
N CYS A 301 38.26 34.79 21.03
CA CYS A 301 39.32 33.80 21.00
C CYS A 301 38.85 32.40 21.52
N PRO A 302 37.83 31.74 20.93
CA PRO A 302 37.17 30.54 21.48
C PRO A 302 38.04 29.29 21.71
N ASP A 303 39.31 29.32 21.32
CA ASP A 303 40.24 28.20 21.44
C ASP A 303 41.41 28.53 22.41
N GLU A 304 41.49 29.74 22.97
CA GLU A 304 42.61 30.23 23.80
C GLU A 304 42.12 30.94 25.06
N PRO A 305 42.35 30.40 26.27
CA PRO A 305 41.80 30.96 27.50
C PRO A 305 42.18 32.42 27.71
N GLY A 306 41.18 33.29 27.85
CA GLY A 306 41.38 34.73 28.03
C GLY A 306 40.73 35.29 29.28
N VAL A 307 40.48 36.60 29.22
CA VAL A 307 39.83 37.37 30.28
C VAL A 307 38.78 38.30 29.68
N ALA A 308 37.81 38.71 30.50
CA ALA A 308 36.79 39.68 30.09
C ALA A 308 37.43 41.02 29.67
N PRO A 309 36.86 41.72 28.67
CA PRO A 309 35.52 41.51 28.10
C PRO A 309 35.45 40.65 26.84
N ASP A 310 36.58 40.35 26.19
CA ASP A 310 36.65 39.78 24.85
C ASP A 310 37.08 38.32 24.80
N GLY A 311 37.44 37.71 25.93
CA GLY A 311 37.82 36.29 26.00
C GLY A 311 39.18 35.98 25.38
N CYS A 312 39.95 37.02 25.06
CA CYS A 312 41.29 36.85 24.51
C CYS A 312 42.38 36.98 25.59
N PRO A 313 43.50 36.26 25.43
CA PRO A 313 44.66 36.43 26.31
C PRO A 313 45.27 37.82 26.09
N LEU A 314 45.66 38.46 27.20
CA LEU A 314 46.42 39.72 27.15
C LEU A 314 47.80 39.43 26.55
N ARG A 315 48.16 40.17 25.50
CA ARG A 315 49.44 40.05 24.80
C ARG A 315 50.39 41.16 25.24
N ASP A 316 51.67 40.85 25.13
CA ASP A 316 52.82 41.75 25.25
C ASP A 316 53.59 41.54 23.94
N SER A 317 53.38 42.44 22.99
CA SER A 317 53.75 42.25 21.59
C SER A 317 55.24 42.47 21.32
N ASP A 318 55.96 43.17 22.20
CA ASP A 318 57.40 43.39 22.13
C ASP A 318 58.21 42.79 23.30
N ASP A 319 57.54 42.06 24.19
CA ASP A 319 58.10 41.28 25.30
C ASP A 319 58.87 42.15 26.32
N ASP A 320 58.45 43.41 26.54
CA ASP A 320 59.09 44.33 27.49
C ASP A 320 58.58 44.22 28.95
N GLY A 321 57.48 43.47 29.13
CA GLY A 321 56.81 43.21 30.40
C GLY A 321 55.63 44.13 30.72
N ILE A 322 55.23 45.00 29.80
CA ILE A 322 54.01 45.83 29.84
C ILE A 322 53.02 45.23 28.83
N LEU A 323 51.76 45.04 29.23
CA LEU A 323 50.77 44.43 28.34
C LEU A 323 50.27 45.47 27.33
N ASP A 324 49.98 45.05 26.09
CA ASP A 324 49.56 45.92 24.99
C ASP A 324 48.47 46.96 25.35
N PRO A 325 47.45 46.65 26.19
CA PRO A 325 46.44 47.64 26.58
C PRO A 325 46.95 48.75 27.51
N ASP A 326 48.02 48.48 28.27
CA ASP A 326 48.68 49.40 29.19
C ASP A 326 49.94 50.03 28.57
N ASP A 327 50.36 49.55 27.40
CA ASP A 327 51.51 50.00 26.64
C ASP A 327 51.13 51.10 25.61
N LYS A 328 51.83 52.24 25.65
CA LYS A 328 51.65 53.32 24.67
C LYS A 328 52.37 53.06 23.34
N CYS A 329 53.39 52.22 23.33
CA CYS A 329 54.16 51.81 22.18
C CYS A 329 54.20 50.28 22.02
N PRO A 330 53.07 49.59 21.73
CA PRO A 330 52.93 48.12 21.79
C PRO A 330 53.78 47.28 20.82
N ASN A 331 54.73 47.88 20.10
CA ASN A 331 55.59 47.16 19.17
C ASN A 331 57.05 47.63 19.29
N GLU A 332 57.37 48.44 20.30
CA GLU A 332 58.69 49.00 20.53
C GLU A 332 59.07 48.79 22.00
N PRO A 333 60.02 47.88 22.30
CA PRO A 333 60.26 47.48 23.67
C PRO A 333 60.87 48.60 24.51
N GLU A 334 60.32 48.79 25.71
CA GLU A 334 60.80 49.73 26.72
C GLU A 334 62.29 49.51 27.08
N ASN A 335 63.02 50.61 27.26
CA ASN A 335 64.43 50.61 27.65
C ASN A 335 64.62 51.04 29.11
N ARG A 336 64.47 50.11 30.05
CA ARG A 336 64.59 50.35 31.52
C ARG A 336 65.88 51.10 31.94
N ASN A 337 65.82 52.42 31.95
CA ASN A 337 66.94 53.34 32.12
C ASN A 337 66.78 54.26 33.34
N GLY A 338 65.64 54.19 34.03
CA GLY A 338 65.33 54.98 35.22
C GLY A 338 64.56 56.27 34.93
N PHE A 339 64.10 56.47 33.69
CA PHE A 339 63.22 57.53 33.23
C PHE A 339 61.99 56.86 32.61
N GLU A 340 60.79 57.38 32.91
CA GLU A 340 59.48 56.94 32.39
C GLU A 340 59.20 55.43 32.16
N ASP A 341 59.94 54.51 32.81
CA ASP A 341 59.97 53.05 32.60
C ASP A 341 58.63 52.27 32.80
N THR A 342 57.50 52.96 32.98
CA THR A 342 56.17 52.37 33.19
C THR A 342 55.19 52.65 32.05
N ASP A 343 55.60 53.40 31.02
CA ASP A 343 54.69 53.82 29.96
C ASP A 343 54.82 53.04 28.64
N GLY A 344 55.80 52.12 28.57
CA GLY A 344 55.99 51.17 27.48
C GLY A 344 56.65 51.76 26.24
N CYS A 345 57.17 52.98 26.31
CA CYS A 345 57.78 53.63 25.15
C CYS A 345 59.29 53.86 25.37
N PRO A 346 60.16 53.37 24.47
CA PRO A 346 61.59 53.56 24.62
C PRO A 346 61.97 55.04 24.63
N ASP A 347 62.68 55.44 25.68
CA ASP A 347 63.19 56.79 25.78
C ASP A 347 64.41 56.99 24.91
N GLU A 348 64.34 57.98 24.03
CA GLU A 348 65.51 58.45 23.30
C GLU A 348 66.08 59.72 23.92
N LEU A 349 67.39 59.70 24.15
CA LEU A 349 68.12 60.93 24.46
C LEU A 349 67.94 61.97 23.34
N PRO A 350 67.67 63.24 23.67
CA PRO A 350 67.61 64.32 22.69
C PRO A 350 68.86 64.35 21.80
N PRO A 351 68.75 64.65 20.49
CA PRO A 351 69.88 64.67 19.58
C PRO A 351 71.05 65.54 20.07
N GLU A 352 70.75 66.64 20.76
CA GLU A 352 71.72 67.55 21.34
C GLU A 352 72.55 66.87 22.44
N VAL A 353 71.90 66.05 23.28
CA VAL A 353 72.55 65.31 24.37
C VAL A 353 73.32 64.10 23.83
N LYS A 354 72.78 63.42 22.80
CA LYS A 354 73.46 62.31 22.10
C LYS A 354 74.86 62.71 21.59
N THR A 355 75.13 63.99 21.32
CA THR A 355 76.49 64.44 20.91
C THR A 355 77.53 64.44 22.03
N TYR A 356 77.10 64.41 23.30
CA TYR A 356 77.95 64.41 24.48
C TYR A 356 77.96 63.07 25.22
N THR A 357 77.33 62.03 24.68
CA THR A 357 77.42 60.67 25.21
C THR A 357 78.73 59.99 24.74
N GLY A 358 79.38 59.23 25.62
CA GLY A 358 80.66 58.57 25.33
C GLY A 358 81.87 59.52 25.40
N VAL A 359 82.78 59.46 24.40
CA VAL A 359 84.03 60.23 24.43
C VAL A 359 83.83 61.65 23.88
N ILE A 360 83.81 62.64 24.77
CA ILE A 360 83.78 64.05 24.39
C ILE A 360 85.14 64.45 23.80
N ARG A 361 85.18 64.59 22.46
CA ARG A 361 86.40 65.00 21.75
C ARG A 361 86.74 66.46 22.02
N GLY A 362 88.03 66.76 22.18
CA GLY A 362 88.52 68.13 22.43
C GLY A 362 88.81 68.45 23.90
N ILE A 363 88.64 67.48 24.80
CA ILE A 363 89.15 67.55 26.18
C ILE A 363 90.61 67.10 26.20
N PHE A 364 91.50 67.95 26.70
CA PHE A 364 92.94 67.73 26.77
C PHE A 364 93.37 67.81 28.23
N PHE A 365 94.18 66.85 28.66
CA PHE A 365 94.77 66.78 29.99
C PHE A 365 96.23 67.20 29.96
N GLU A 366 96.77 67.62 31.10
CA GLU A 366 98.21 67.75 31.27
C GLU A 366 98.89 66.39 31.21
N PHE A 367 100.16 66.37 30.80
CA PHE A 367 100.89 65.13 30.59
C PHE A 367 100.97 64.34 31.91
N ASN A 368 100.45 63.10 31.89
CA ASN A 368 100.42 62.20 33.05
C ASN A 368 99.69 62.77 34.28
N SER A 369 98.65 63.59 34.07
CA SER A 369 97.82 64.18 35.12
C SER A 369 96.34 64.19 34.70
N ASP A 370 95.46 64.17 35.69
CA ASP A 370 94.01 64.41 35.60
C ASP A 370 93.64 65.91 35.47
N ALA A 371 94.63 66.81 35.48
CA ALA A 371 94.40 68.25 35.33
C ALA A 371 94.00 68.62 33.89
N ILE A 372 92.82 69.22 33.73
CA ILE A 372 92.28 69.65 32.43
C ILE A 372 92.95 70.94 31.95
N ARG A 373 93.38 70.97 30.68
CA ARG A 373 93.98 72.14 30.03
C ARG A 373 92.95 73.23 29.76
N LYS A 374 93.38 74.50 29.88
CA LYS A 374 92.53 75.67 29.62
C LYS A 374 91.91 75.68 28.21
N ARG A 375 92.57 75.08 27.21
CA ARG A 375 92.07 74.98 25.83
C ARG A 375 90.79 74.17 25.70
N SER A 376 90.47 73.30 26.67
CA SER A 376 89.26 72.46 26.67
C SER A 376 88.03 73.15 27.27
N ARG A 377 88.19 74.32 27.89
CA ARG A 377 87.09 75.07 28.50
C ARG A 377 85.92 75.37 27.56
N PRO A 378 86.12 75.82 26.30
CA PRO A 378 84.98 76.12 25.42
C PRO A 378 84.08 74.91 25.14
N VAL A 379 84.68 73.72 25.04
CA VAL A 379 83.95 72.45 24.84
C VAL A 379 83.22 72.07 26.11
N LEU A 380 83.87 72.19 27.28
CA LEU A 380 83.24 71.91 28.58
C LEU A 380 82.09 72.88 28.88
N ASP A 381 82.25 74.18 28.61
CA ASP A 381 81.20 75.18 28.82
C ASP A 381 79.97 74.90 27.94
N SER A 382 80.20 74.41 26.72
CA SER A 382 79.13 74.01 25.80
C SER A 382 78.42 72.73 26.27
N ALA A 383 79.18 71.73 26.74
CA ALA A 383 78.62 70.52 27.33
C ALA A 383 77.79 70.83 28.59
N VAL A 384 78.30 71.65 29.51
CA VAL A 384 77.58 72.07 30.72
C VAL A 384 76.29 72.82 30.38
N LYS A 385 76.31 73.67 29.35
CA LYS A 385 75.10 74.38 28.91
C LYS A 385 74.03 73.40 28.43
N VAL A 386 74.39 72.50 27.50
CA VAL A 386 73.44 71.55 26.92
C VAL A 386 72.93 70.58 28.00
N LEU A 387 73.82 69.99 28.79
CA LEU A 387 73.45 69.06 29.85
C LEU A 387 72.65 69.74 30.99
N GLY A 388 72.88 71.03 31.24
CA GLY A 388 72.13 71.81 32.23
C GLY A 388 70.70 72.13 31.83
N ASP A 389 70.38 72.11 30.53
CA ASP A 389 69.02 72.33 30.01
C ASP A 389 68.12 71.10 30.28
N TYR A 390 68.68 69.90 30.47
CA TYR A 390 67.96 68.65 30.70
C TYR A 390 68.18 68.12 32.12
N LYS A 391 67.43 68.68 33.10
CA LYS A 391 67.58 68.38 34.54
C LYS A 391 67.23 66.94 34.93
N GLU A 392 66.46 66.24 34.08
CA GLU A 392 66.05 64.86 34.26
C GLU A 392 67.22 63.87 34.06
N ILE A 393 68.23 64.26 33.28
CA ILE A 393 69.31 63.37 32.84
C ILE A 393 70.36 63.21 33.93
N ARG A 394 70.63 61.94 34.29
CA ARG A 394 71.72 61.59 35.19
C ARG A 394 72.98 61.27 34.39
N ILE A 395 74.11 61.79 34.85
CA ILE A 395 75.39 61.69 34.14
C ILE A 395 76.38 60.98 35.06
N GLU A 396 77.05 59.97 34.51
CA GLU A 396 78.24 59.34 35.09
C GLU A 396 79.43 59.70 34.19
N ILE A 397 80.51 60.23 34.78
CA ILE A 397 81.69 60.76 34.06
C ILE A 397 82.89 59.86 34.28
#